data_AF-A0A432GW02-F1
#
_entry.id   AF-A0A432GW02-F1
#
_cell.length_a   1.000
_cell.length_b   1.000
_cell.length_c   1.000
_cell.angle_alpha   90.00
_cell.angle_beta   90.00
_cell.angle_gamma   90.00
#
_symmetry.space_group_name_H-M   'P 1'
#
loop_
_entity.id
_entity.type
_entity.pdbx_description
1 polymer ?
#
loop_
_entity_poly.entity_id
_entity_poly.type
_entity_poly.pdbx_seq_one_letter_code
_entity_poly.pdbx_strand_id
1 'polypeptide(L)' 'TWPRQLWVWNNTGEETDGYLFWFITNGRSDMPPFGLILSENNRWDLINYIKTIKNPGE' A
#
# COMPACT_ATOMS: atom_id res chain seq x y z
N THR A 1 -16.46 1.17 4.41
CA THR A 1 -15.98 -0.20 4.08
C THR A 1 -14.76 -0.07 3.18
N TRP A 2 -13.76 -0.92 3.39
CA TRP A 2 -12.56 -0.97 2.52
C TRP A 2 -12.99 -1.50 1.12
N PRO A 3 -12.35 -1.12 -0.01
CA PRO A 3 -11.07 -0.43 -0.12
C PRO A 3 -11.21 1.08 -0.40
N ARG A 4 -10.33 1.87 0.21
CA ARG A 4 -10.05 3.22 -0.28
C ARG A 4 -9.32 3.09 -1.62
N GLN A 5 -9.66 3.95 -2.57
CA GLN A 5 -9.05 3.94 -3.90
C GLN A 5 -7.55 4.28 -3.81
N LEU A 6 -6.72 3.68 -4.68
CA LEU A 6 -5.26 3.72 -4.56
C LEU A 6 -4.67 5.13 -4.65
N TRP A 7 -5.30 6.02 -5.41
CA TRP A 7 -4.86 7.42 -5.56
C TRP A 7 -5.03 8.26 -4.29
N VAL A 8 -5.78 7.79 -3.29
CA VAL A 8 -5.88 8.47 -1.98
C VAL A 8 -4.53 8.50 -1.26
N TRP A 9 -3.59 7.64 -1.68
CA TRP A 9 -2.24 7.55 -1.14
C TRP A 9 -1.20 8.37 -1.92
N ASN A 10 -1.64 9.15 -2.92
CA ASN A 10 -0.74 10.05 -3.65
C ASN A 10 -0.17 11.12 -2.69
N ASN A 11 1.15 11.21 -2.63
CA ASN A 11 1.90 12.20 -1.83
C ASN A 11 1.61 12.20 -0.31
N THR A 12 1.31 11.03 0.29
CA THR A 12 1.10 10.88 1.74
C THR A 12 2.42 10.80 2.54
N GLY A 13 2.34 11.06 3.85
CA GLY A 13 3.47 11.04 4.79
C GLY A 13 3.91 9.64 5.23
N GLU A 14 5.02 9.59 5.98
CA GLU A 14 5.68 8.35 6.44
C GLU A 14 4.78 7.52 7.38
N GLU A 15 3.91 8.17 8.17
CA GLU A 15 2.97 7.49 9.05
C GLU A 15 1.99 6.59 8.26
N THR A 16 1.64 7.04 7.05
CA THR A 16 0.77 6.32 6.14
C THR A 16 1.49 5.15 5.47
N ASP A 17 2.77 5.32 5.16
CA ASP A 17 3.60 4.29 4.55
C ASP A 17 3.76 3.08 5.49
N GLY A 18 3.99 3.32 6.78
CA GLY A 18 4.04 2.26 7.80
C GLY A 18 2.74 1.46 7.91
N TYR A 19 1.59 2.13 7.75
CA TYR A 19 0.28 1.48 7.77
C TYR A 19 0.06 0.61 6.53
N LEU A 20 0.47 1.09 5.35
CA LEU A 20 0.41 0.33 4.10
C LEU A 20 1.35 -0.89 4.14
N PHE A 21 2.55 -0.72 4.69
CA PHE A 21 3.48 -1.81 4.94
C PHE A 21 2.86 -2.87 5.85
N TRP A 22 2.18 -2.46 6.93
CA TRP A 22 1.52 -3.40 7.83
C TRP A 22 0.42 -4.21 7.13
N PHE A 23 -0.39 -3.58 6.26
CA PHE A 23 -1.42 -4.29 5.49
C PHE A 23 -0.85 -5.28 4.49
N ILE A 24 0.19 -4.89 3.74
CA ILE A 24 0.82 -5.80 2.79
C ILE A 24 1.44 -6.98 3.54
N THR A 25 2.01 -6.73 4.72
CA THR A 25 2.64 -7.74 5.56
C THR A 25 1.63 -8.74 6.13
N ASN A 26 0.61 -8.25 6.82
CA ASN A 26 -0.28 -9.05 7.64
C ASN A 26 -1.62 -9.37 6.97
N GLY A 27 -1.94 -8.69 5.86
CA GLY A 27 -3.26 -8.70 5.29
C GLY A 27 -4.25 -7.86 6.11
N ARG A 28 -5.46 -7.68 5.56
CA ARG A 28 -6.60 -7.08 6.26
C ARG A 28 -7.90 -7.47 5.58
N SER A 29 -8.88 -7.94 6.38
CA SER A 29 -10.18 -8.36 5.85
C SER A 29 -9.99 -9.44 4.78
N ASP A 30 -10.43 -9.19 3.55
CA ASP A 30 -10.32 -10.13 2.43
C ASP A 30 -8.95 -10.07 1.73
N MET A 31 -8.07 -9.14 2.13
CA MET A 31 -6.70 -9.06 1.61
C MET A 31 -5.81 -10.06 2.37
N PRO A 32 -5.21 -11.06 1.70
CA PRO A 32 -4.32 -12.02 2.35
C PRO A 32 -2.99 -11.37 2.76
N PRO A 33 -2.25 -11.98 3.71
CA PRO A 33 -0.89 -11.55 4.06
C PRO A 33 0.09 -11.83 2.92
N PHE A 34 0.73 -10.80 2.38
CA PHE A 34 1.77 -10.92 1.36
C PHE A 34 3.19 -10.94 1.92
N GLY A 35 3.37 -10.73 3.23
CA GLY A 35 4.68 -10.80 3.87
C GLY A 35 5.35 -12.18 3.81
N LEU A 36 4.59 -13.24 3.49
CA LEU A 36 5.12 -14.60 3.30
C LEU A 36 5.71 -14.83 1.90
N ILE A 37 5.35 -13.97 0.94
CA ILE A 37 5.70 -14.13 -0.49
C ILE A 37 6.64 -13.02 -0.93
N LEU A 38 6.42 -11.79 -0.44
CA LEU A 38 7.21 -10.61 -0.77
C LEU A 38 8.31 -10.38 0.27
N SER A 39 9.52 -10.10 -0.21
CA SER A 39 10.60 -9.60 0.64
C SER A 39 10.23 -8.22 1.20
N GLU A 40 10.94 -7.78 2.25
CA GLU A 40 10.77 -6.43 2.81
C GLU A 40 11.01 -5.33 1.77
N ASN A 41 12.09 -5.42 0.99
CA ASN A 41 12.40 -4.45 -0.05
C ASN A 41 11.28 -4.37 -1.10
N ASN A 42 10.76 -5.51 -1.55
CA ASN A 42 9.66 -5.53 -2.53
C ASN A 42 8.39 -4.86 -1.99
N ARG A 43 8.12 -4.94 -0.68
CA ARG A 43 6.98 -4.27 -0.05
C ARG A 43 7.17 -2.76 -0.02
N TRP A 44 8.38 -2.27 0.28
CA TRP A 44 8.71 -0.85 0.21
C TRP A 44 8.66 -0.30 -1.21
N ASP A 45 9.20 -1.04 -2.18
CA ASP A 45 9.14 -0.67 -3.60
C ASP A 45 7.69 -0.60 -4.11
N LEU A 46 6.83 -1.53 -3.67
CA LEU A 46 5.41 -1.52 -3.99
C LEU A 46 4.70 -0.29 -3.41
N ILE A 47 5.01 0.08 -2.16
CA ILE A 47 4.46 1.29 -1.52
C ILE A 47 4.87 2.53 -2.32
N ASN A 48 6.16 2.64 -2.66
CA ASN A 48 6.68 3.73 -3.48
C ASN A 48 5.97 3.82 -4.83
N TYR A 49 5.74 2.67 -5.48
CA TYR A 49 4.99 2.61 -6.73
C TYR A 49 3.54 3.08 -6.56
N ILE A 50 2.83 2.64 -5.53
CA ILE A 50 1.44 3.06 -5.25
C ILE A 50 1.34 4.58 -5.10
N LYS A 51 2.34 5.22 -4.47
CA LYS A 51 2.38 6.69 -4.30
C LYS A 51 2.57 7.45 -5.61
N THR A 52 2.99 6.80 -6.69
CA THR A 52 3.07 7.41 -8.03
C THR A 52 1.76 7.35 -8.81
N ILE A 53 0.77 6.59 -8.35
CA ILE A 53 -0.50 6.40 -9.04
C ILE A 53 -1.35 7.65 -8.87
N LYS A 54 -1.52 8.40 -9.97
CA LYS A 54 -2.38 9.59 -10.02
C LYS A 54 -3.85 9.21 -10.11
N ASN A 55 -4.71 10.16 -9.73
CA ASN A 55 -6.15 10.02 -9.92
C ASN A 55 -6.45 9.91 -11.42
N PRO A 56 -7.22 8.92 -11.90
CA PRO A 56 -7.55 8.77 -13.32
C PRO A 56 -8.28 9.96 -13.96
N GLY A 57 -8.79 10.91 -13.16
CA GLY A 57 -9.44 12.14 -13.64
C GLY A 57 -8.53 13.38 -13.71
N GLU A 58 -7.24 13.27 -13.36
CA GLU A 58 -6.20 14.30 -13.52
C GLU A 58 -5.24 13.95 -14.65
#